data_AF-A0A4V2FAP5-F1
#
_entry.id   AF-A0A4V2FAP5-F1
#
_cell.length_a   1.000
_cell.length_b   1.000
_cell.length_c   1.000
_cell.angle_alpha   90.00
_cell.angle_beta   90.00
_cell.angle_gamma   90.00
#
_symmetry.space_group_name_H-M   'P 1'
#
loop_
_entity.id
_entity.type
_entity.pdbx_description
1 polymer ?
#
loop_
_entity_poly.entity_id
_entity_poly.type
_entity_poly.pdbx_seq_one_letter_code
_entity_poly.pdbx_strand_id
1 'polypeptide(L)'
;MDSVILWSYFIVILLLNYAAVKANQSERIKLFYSGLILMILAPIMAFITGALLLQLVADIGEGAGYGGFFFGFVTFVNGFVMIAASFFISLKKYFKSNKQKEL
;
A
#
# COMPACT_ATOMS: atom_id res chain seq x y z
N MET A 1 -12.76 -15.30 -15.01
CA MET A 1 -11.54 -15.55 -14.19
C MET A 1 -10.94 -14.23 -13.70
N ASP A 2 -11.11 -13.16 -14.47
CA ASP A 2 -10.61 -11.81 -14.25
C ASP A 2 -11.09 -11.22 -12.90
N SER A 3 -12.34 -11.49 -12.54
CA SER A 3 -12.90 -11.08 -11.25
C SER A 3 -12.17 -11.72 -10.07
N VAL A 4 -11.69 -12.97 -10.19
CA VAL A 4 -11.00 -13.67 -9.10
C VAL A 4 -9.64 -13.03 -8.83
N ILE A 5 -8.91 -12.64 -9.87
CA ILE A 5 -7.62 -11.94 -9.76
C ILE A 5 -7.81 -10.56 -9.13
N LEU A 6 -8.86 -9.84 -9.53
CA LEU A 6 -9.21 -8.56 -8.95
C LEU A 6 -9.55 -8.68 -7.46
N TRP A 7 -10.43 -9.61 -7.10
CA TRP A 7 -10.84 -9.84 -5.71
C TRP A 7 -9.67 -10.32 -4.83
N SER A 8 -8.82 -11.22 -5.34
CA SER A 8 -7.64 -11.69 -4.60
C SER A 8 -6.65 -10.55 -4.34
N TYR A 9 -6.42 -9.67 -5.31
CA TYR A 9 -5.60 -8.48 -5.13
C TYR A 9 -6.17 -7.56 -4.04
N PHE A 10 -7.48 -7.27 -4.06
CA PHE A 10 -8.11 -6.45 -3.02
C PHE A 10 -7.98 -7.07 -1.63
N ILE A 11 -8.14 -8.40 -1.51
CA ILE A 11 -7.94 -9.13 -0.25
C ILE A 11 -6.49 -8.97 0.23
N VAL A 12 -5.50 -9.12 -0.65
CA VAL A 12 -4.08 -8.93 -0.31
C VAL A 12 -3.82 -7.52 0.19
N ILE A 13 -4.33 -6.49 -0.48
CA ILE A 13 -4.18 -5.10 -0.03
C ILE A 13 -4.84 -4.87 1.33
N LEU A 14 -6.05 -5.40 1.54
CA LEU A 14 -6.74 -5.27 2.83
C LEU A 14 -5.94 -5.93 3.95
N LEU A 15 -5.37 -7.11 3.71
CA LEU A 15 -4.54 -7.80 4.68
C LEU A 15 -3.25 -7.03 4.98
N LEU A 16 -2.59 -6.47 3.96
CA LEU A 16 -1.38 -5.65 4.15
C LEU A 16 -1.68 -4.38 4.95
N ASN A 17 -2.79 -3.70 4.65
CA ASN A 17 -3.24 -2.53 5.41
C ASN A 17 -3.58 -2.88 6.86
N TYR A 18 -4.33 -3.97 7.07
CA TYR A 18 -4.65 -4.45 8.42
C TYR A 18 -3.38 -4.79 9.22
N ALA A 19 -2.44 -5.50 8.60
CA ALA A 19 -1.16 -5.85 9.21
C ALA A 19 -0.37 -4.60 9.62
N ALA A 20 -0.33 -3.58 8.76
CA ALA A 20 0.35 -2.33 9.05
C ALA A 20 -0.28 -1.54 10.20
N VAL A 21 -1.62 -1.46 10.24
CA VAL A 21 -2.34 -0.80 11.34
C VAL A 21 -2.08 -1.53 12.65
N LYS A 22 -2.18 -2.87 12.65
CA LYS A 22 -1.91 -3.71 13.83
C LYS A 22 -0.45 -3.58 14.30
N ALA A 23 0.51 -3.53 13.38
CA ALA A 23 1.92 -3.36 13.70
C ALA A 23 2.21 -1.97 14.31
N ASN A 24 1.51 -0.93 13.84
CA ASN A 24 1.61 0.41 14.41
C ASN A 24 0.96 0.53 15.80
N GLN A 25 -0.17 -0.14 16.03
CA GLN A 25 -0.80 -0.20 17.35
C GLN A 25 0.07 -0.95 18.38
N SER A 26 0.81 -1.97 17.94
CA SER A 26 1.75 -2.70 18.78
C SER A 26 3.10 -1.99 18.99
N GLU A 27 3.25 -0.75 18.49
CA GLU A 27 4.51 0.03 18.42
C GLU A 27 5.70 -0.67 17.74
N ARG A 28 5.49 -1.86 17.15
CA ARG A 28 6.54 -2.65 16.50
C ARG A 28 7.08 -1.96 15.26
N ILE A 29 6.18 -1.42 14.43
CA ILE A 29 6.53 -0.78 13.17
C ILE A 29 5.63 0.45 13.00
N LYS A 30 6.23 1.64 12.89
CA LYS A 30 5.47 2.87 12.63
C LYS A 30 4.80 2.79 11.26
N LEU A 31 3.63 3.42 11.12
CA LEU A 31 2.92 3.53 9.83
C LEU A 31 3.82 4.04 8.70
N PHE A 32 4.74 4.96 9.00
CA PHE A 32 5.75 5.44 8.06
C PHE A 32 6.55 4.31 7.40
N TYR A 33 7.13 3.41 8.21
CA TYR A 33 7.92 2.29 7.70
C TYR A 33 7.06 1.27 6.97
N SER A 34 5.83 1.06 7.42
CA SER A 34 4.88 0.17 6.73
C SER A 34 4.54 0.72 5.33
N GLY A 35 4.32 2.03 5.21
CA GLY A 35 4.08 2.68 3.92
C GLY A 35 5.29 2.59 2.98
N LEU A 36 6.51 2.77 3.50
CA LEU A 36 7.75 2.58 2.72
C LEU A 36 7.88 1.15 2.19
N ILE A 37 7.66 0.15 3.03
CA ILE A 37 7.67 -1.26 2.62
C ILE A 37 6.65 -1.49 1.51
N LEU A 38 5.45 -0.93 1.65
CA LEU A 38 4.38 -1.10 0.67
C LEU A 38 4.70 -0.44 -0.68
N MET A 39 5.38 0.72 -0.68
CA MET A 39 5.88 1.37 -1.89
C MET A 39 7.00 0.56 -2.57
N ILE A 40 7.89 -0.07 -1.80
CA ILE A 40 8.94 -0.96 -2.33
C ILE A 40 8.34 -2.26 -2.89
N LEU A 41 7.26 -2.76 -2.28
CA LEU A 41 6.54 -3.92 -2.78
C LEU A 41 5.72 -3.61 -4.04
N ALA A 42 5.41 -2.34 -4.33
CA ALA A 42 4.56 -1.98 -5.45
C ALA A 42 5.08 -2.45 -6.83
N PRO A 43 6.36 -2.29 -7.19
CA PRO A 43 6.91 -2.88 -8.42
C PRO A 43 6.82 -4.41 -8.46
N ILE A 44 7.00 -5.08 -7.32
CA ILE A 44 6.88 -6.54 -7.21
C ILE A 44 5.43 -6.96 -7.47
N MET A 45 4.48 -6.26 -6.86
CA MET A 45 3.05 -6.48 -7.10
C MET A 45 2.67 -6.22 -8.56
N ALA A 46 3.22 -5.16 -9.17
CA ALA A 46 3.01 -4.84 -10.58
C ALA A 46 3.47 -5.99 -11.50
N PHE A 47 4.66 -6.51 -11.22
CA PHE A 47 5.24 -7.62 -11.98
C PHE A 47 4.43 -8.91 -11.82
N ILE A 48 4.11 -9.29 -10.59
CA ILE A 48 3.34 -10.52 -10.31
C ILE A 48 1.95 -10.43 -10.95
N THR A 49 1.23 -9.32 -10.75
CA THR A 49 -0.11 -9.15 -11.30
C THR A 49 -0.10 -9.07 -12.82
N GLY A 50 0.87 -8.36 -13.42
CA GLY A 50 1.04 -8.32 -14.87
C GLY A 50 1.35 -9.70 -15.48
N ALA A 51 2.25 -10.48 -14.86
CA ALA A 51 2.57 -11.83 -15.30
C ALA A 51 1.36 -12.79 -15.19
N LEU A 52 0.61 -12.70 -14.08
CA LEU A 52 -0.61 -13.48 -13.89
C LEU A 52 -1.69 -13.12 -14.91
N LEU A 53 -1.90 -11.83 -15.18
CA LEU A 53 -2.86 -11.38 -16.19
C LEU A 53 -2.47 -11.84 -17.59
N LEU A 54 -1.17 -11.83 -17.91
CA LEU A 54 -0.65 -12.32 -19.19
C LEU A 54 -0.92 -13.82 -19.37
N GLN A 55 -0.74 -14.63 -18.33
CA GLN A 55 -0.95 -16.07 -18.41
C GLN A 55 -2.42 -16.49 -18.37
N LEU A 56 -3.28 -15.73 -17.69
CA LEU A 56 -4.63 -16.19 -17.32
C LEU A 56 -5.76 -15.52 -18.10
N VAL A 57 -5.54 -14.33 -18.67
CA VAL A 57 -6.63 -13.48 -19.18
C VAL A 57 -6.31 -12.87 -20.54
N ALA A 58 -5.10 -12.34 -20.72
CA ALA A 58 -4.79 -11.50 -21.86
C ALA A 58 -4.19 -12.30 -23.02
N ASP A 59 -4.89 -12.35 -24.16
CA ASP A 59 -4.36 -12.88 -25.43
C ASP A 59 -3.28 -11.95 -26.03
N ILE A 60 -3.22 -10.70 -25.54
CA ILE A 60 -2.32 -9.64 -26.00
C ILE A 60 -1.54 -9.08 -24.80
N GLY A 61 -0.21 -9.00 -24.92
CA GLY A 61 0.68 -8.60 -23.83
C GLY A 61 0.48 -7.18 -23.28
N GLU A 62 -0.10 -6.28 -24.09
CA GLU A 62 -0.34 -4.89 -23.70
C GLU A 62 -1.35 -4.77 -22.56
N GLY A 63 -2.47 -5.49 -22.63
CA GLY A 63 -3.52 -5.44 -21.61
C GLY A 63 -3.03 -5.93 -20.24
N ALA A 64 -2.20 -6.98 -20.23
CA ALA A 64 -1.55 -7.47 -19.04
C ALA A 64 -0.56 -6.45 -18.44
N GLY A 65 0.19 -5.74 -19.30
CA GLY A 65 1.07 -4.66 -18.90
C GLY A 65 0.33 -3.50 -18.22
N TYR A 66 -0.77 -3.02 -18.83
CA TYR A 66 -1.60 -1.97 -18.24
C TYR A 66 -2.23 -2.39 -16.91
N GLY A 67 -2.74 -3.62 -16.84
CA GLY A 67 -3.31 -4.15 -15.60
C GLY A 67 -2.26 -4.28 -14.48
N GLY A 68 -1.08 -4.81 -14.80
CA GLY A 68 0.03 -4.89 -13.85
C GLY A 68 0.47 -3.52 -13.35
N PHE A 69 0.62 -2.55 -14.26
CA PHE A 69 0.93 -1.16 -13.88
C PHE A 69 -0.15 -0.58 -12.96
N PHE A 70 -1.44 -0.74 -13.29
CA PHE A 70 -2.53 -0.21 -12.49
C PHE A 70 -2.50 -0.76 -11.06
N PHE A 71 -2.35 -2.08 -10.91
CA PHE A 71 -2.23 -2.71 -9.59
C PHE A 71 -0.97 -2.29 -8.84
N GLY A 72 0.17 -2.19 -9.51
CA GLY A 72 1.39 -1.64 -8.93
C GLY A 72 1.20 -0.22 -8.41
N PHE A 73 0.60 0.63 -9.24
CA PHE A 73 0.36 2.04 -8.93
C PHE A 73 -0.59 2.22 -7.74
N VAL A 74 -1.69 1.46 -7.69
CA VAL A 74 -2.61 1.47 -6.54
C VAL A 74 -1.89 1.04 -5.26
N THR A 75 -1.05 0.02 -5.32
CA THR A 75 -0.21 -0.37 -4.16
C THR A 75 0.73 0.76 -3.75
N PHE A 76 1.40 1.41 -4.70
CA PHE A 76 2.31 2.51 -4.42
C PHE A 76 1.59 3.70 -3.75
N VAL A 77 0.47 4.14 -4.32
CA VAL A 77 -0.35 5.23 -3.77
C VAL A 77 -0.83 4.89 -2.36
N ASN A 78 -1.22 3.65 -2.11
CA ASN A 78 -1.63 3.22 -0.79
C ASN A 78 -0.49 3.34 0.24
N GLY A 79 0.73 2.92 -0.12
CA GLY A 79 1.91 3.12 0.72
C GLY A 79 2.22 4.61 0.98
N PHE A 80 2.07 5.45 -0.04
CA PHE A 80 2.24 6.90 0.09
C PHE A 80 1.21 7.53 1.06
N VAL A 81 -0.06 7.12 0.97
CA VAL A 81 -1.12 7.59 1.88
C VAL A 81 -0.78 7.23 3.34
N MET A 82 -0.22 6.06 3.59
CA MET A 82 0.20 5.65 4.94
C MET A 82 1.34 6.51 5.48
N ILE A 83 2.32 6.86 4.64
CA ILE A 83 3.41 7.78 4.99
C ILE A 83 2.84 9.16 5.33
N ALA A 84 1.97 9.69 4.48
CA ALA A 84 1.33 10.99 4.69
C ALA A 84 0.52 10.99 6.00
N ALA A 85 -0.28 9.95 6.25
CA ALA A 85 -1.02 9.81 7.51
C ALA A 85 -0.09 9.80 8.73
N SER A 86 1.02 9.06 8.66
CA SER A 86 2.04 9.04 9.73
C SER A 86 2.65 10.42 9.98
N PHE A 87 2.89 11.18 8.91
CA PHE A 87 3.41 12.54 8.99
C PHE A 87 2.43 13.48 9.71
N PHE A 88 1.15 13.49 9.29
CA PHE A 88 0.12 14.34 9.92
C PHE A 88 -0.12 13.98 11.39
N ILE A 89 -0.11 12.70 11.74
CA ILE A 89 -0.22 12.25 13.14
C ILE A 89 0.96 12.78 13.97
N SER A 90 2.18 12.70 13.43
CA SER A 90 3.39 13.17 14.11
C SER A 90 3.39 14.69 14.27
N LEU A 91 2.96 15.42 13.24
CA LEU A 91 2.83 16.88 13.25
C LEU A 91 1.82 17.35 14.31
N LYS A 92 0.65 16.69 14.39
CA LYS A 92 -0.37 16.99 15.41
C LYS A 92 0.15 16.76 16.83
N LYS A 93 0.93 15.69 17.05
CA LYS A 93 1.57 15.43 18.35
C LYS A 93 2.59 16.52 18.71
N TYR A 94 3.39 16.98 17.74
CA TYR A 94 4.38 18.04 17.95
C TYR A 94 3.73 19.35 18.40
N PHE A 95 2.72 19.83 17.69
CA PHE A 95 2.02 21.07 18.06
C PHE A 95 1.28 20.98 19.41
N LYS A 96 0.67 19.82 19.71
CA LYS A 96 0.02 19.61 21.01
C LYS A 96 1.03 19.64 22.17
N SER A 97 2.20 19.02 21.98
CA SER A 97 3.27 19.02 22.98
C SER A 97 3.84 20.41 23.22
N ASN A 98 4.01 21.22 22.16
CA ASN A 98 4.53 22.58 22.31
C ASN A 98 3.56 23.50 23.08
N LYS A 99 2.25 23.36 22.83
CA LYS A 99 1.22 24.14 23.55
C LYS A 99 1.14 23.81 25.06
N GLN A 100 1.56 22.62 25.48
CA GLN A 100 1.63 22.24 26.90
C GLN A 100 2.87 22.76 27.62
N LYS A 101 3.92 23.18 26.90
CA LYS A 101 5.14 23.74 27.50
C LYS A 101 5.05 25.24 27.77
N GLU A 102 4.07 25.92 27.18
CA GLU A 102 3.82 27.36 27.36
C GLU A 102 2.77 27.66 28.46
N LEU A 103 2.23 26.64 29.12
CA LEU A 103 1.32 26.73 30.28
C LEU A 103 2.07 26.31 31.56
#